data_AF-A0A6G3X5D3-F1
#
_entry.id   AF-A0A6G3X5D3-F1
#
_cell.length_a   1.000
_cell.length_b   1.000
_cell.length_c   1.000
_cell.angle_alpha   90.00
_cell.angle_beta   90.00
_cell.angle_gamma   90.00
#
_symmetry.space_group_name_H-M   'P 1'
#
loop_
_entity.id
_entity.type
_entity.pdbx_description
1 polymer ?
#
loop_
_entity_poly.entity_id
_entity_poly.type
_entity_poly.pdbx_seq_one_letter_code
_entity_poly.pdbx_strand_id
1 'polypeptide(L)'
;TSAGDTVPFALDATAHEALRRLARAHGATVFMTVQAGLAALLTRHGCGTDIPIGTPVAGRDDDATAGLVGFFTNTVVLRTDTSGDPAF
;
A
#
# COMPACT_ATOMS: atom_id res chain seq x y z
N THR A 1 7.68 13.28 24.40
CA THR A 1 6.66 13.36 23.35
C THR A 1 7.37 13.14 22.02
N SER A 2 7.14 12.02 21.32
CA SER A 2 7.65 11.90 19.95
C SER A 2 6.80 12.80 19.06
N ALA A 3 7.43 13.73 18.36
CA ALA A 3 6.79 14.45 17.27
C ALA A 3 6.97 13.61 15.99
N GLY A 4 5.93 13.52 15.16
CA GLY A 4 6.07 12.98 13.82
C GLY A 4 6.84 13.94 12.91
N ASP A 5 7.43 13.43 11.84
CA ASP A 5 8.08 14.21 10.79
C ASP A 5 7.65 13.69 9.40
N THR A 6 7.88 14.47 8.34
CA THR A 6 7.48 14.12 6.97
C THR A 6 8.61 14.39 5.99
N VAL A 7 8.99 13.34 5.24
CA VAL A 7 9.98 13.44 4.16
C VAL A 7 9.27 13.21 2.82
N PRO A 8 8.99 14.27 2.05
CA PRO A 8 8.35 14.12 0.74
C PRO A 8 9.32 13.50 -0.26
N PHE A 9 8.81 12.57 -1.08
CA PHE A 9 9.51 12.04 -2.24
C PHE A 9 8.52 11.90 -3.40
N ALA A 10 9.04 11.84 -4.63
CA ALA A 10 8.25 11.66 -5.83
C ALA A 10 8.86 10.58 -6.71
N LEU A 11 8.01 9.85 -7.41
CA LEU A 11 8.39 8.99 -8.52
C LEU A 11 8.17 9.76 -9.81
N ASP A 12 9.17 9.76 -10.69
CA ASP A 12 9.00 10.36 -12.01
C ASP A 12 8.00 9.56 -12.88
N ALA A 13 7.62 10.15 -14.02
CA ALA A 13 6.65 9.53 -14.92
C ALA A 13 7.14 8.18 -15.48
N THR A 14 8.45 8.02 -15.66
CA THR A 14 9.05 6.78 -16.18
C THR A 14 8.93 5.64 -15.17
N ALA A 15 9.22 5.91 -13.89
CA ALA A 15 9.06 4.96 -12.79
C ALA A 15 7.57 4.62 -12.58
N HIS A 16 6.68 5.62 -12.63
CA HIS A 16 5.25 5.38 -12.53
C HIS A 16 4.73 4.48 -13.66
N GLU A 17 5.15 4.72 -14.90
CA GLU A 17 4.76 3.88 -16.04
C GLU A 17 5.31 2.45 -15.93
N ALA A 18 6.54 2.30 -15.42
CA ALA A 18 7.10 0.98 -15.14
C ALA A 18 6.25 0.20 -14.10
N LEU A 19 5.79 0.85 -13.04
CA LEU A 19 4.88 0.25 -12.06
C LEU A 19 3.55 -0.16 -12.69
N ARG A 20 2.97 0.67 -13.56
CA ARG A 20 1.71 0.34 -14.27
C ARG A 20 1.87 -0.89 -15.15
N ARG A 21 2.97 -0.98 -15.90
CA ARG A 21 3.26 -2.15 -16.74
C ARG A 21 3.45 -3.41 -15.91
N LEU A 22 4.21 -3.32 -14.82
CA LEU A 22 4.46 -4.44 -13.91
C LEU A 22 3.15 -4.93 -13.30
N ALA A 23 2.34 -4.02 -12.74
CA ALA A 23 1.03 -4.36 -12.20
C ALA A 23 0.17 -5.11 -13.22
N ARG A 24 0.10 -4.59 -14.46
CA ARG A 24 -0.68 -5.22 -15.53
C ARG A 24 -0.15 -6.59 -15.96
N ALA A 25 1.17 -6.77 -16.02
CA ALA A 25 1.79 -8.04 -16.39
C ALA A 25 1.45 -9.16 -15.40
N HIS A 26 1.20 -8.83 -14.13
CA HIS A 26 0.88 -9.79 -13.07
C HIS A 26 -0.60 -9.79 -12.66
N GLY A 27 -1.48 -9.11 -13.41
CA GLY A 27 -2.91 -9.02 -13.06
C GLY A 27 -3.19 -8.28 -11.75
N ALA A 28 -2.26 -7.44 -11.32
CA ALA A 28 -2.33 -6.66 -10.08
C ALA A 28 -2.68 -5.19 -10.34
N THR A 29 -2.94 -4.46 -9.26
CA THR A 29 -3.09 -3.00 -9.30
C THR A 29 -1.78 -2.31 -8.91
N VAL A 30 -1.59 -1.04 -9.29
CA VAL A 30 -0.42 -0.26 -8.84
C VAL A 30 -0.35 -0.18 -7.31
N PHE A 31 -1.51 -0.11 -6.65
CA PHE A 31 -1.60 -0.18 -5.19
C PHE A 31 -0.97 -1.46 -4.64
N MET A 32 -1.34 -2.63 -5.18
CA MET A 32 -0.75 -3.92 -4.79
C MET A 32 0.76 -3.95 -5.05
N THR A 33 1.22 -3.46 -6.20
CA THR A 33 2.65 -3.43 -6.53
C THR A 33 3.46 -2.55 -5.57
N VAL A 34 2.97 -1.36 -5.25
CA VAL A 34 3.63 -0.47 -4.27
C VAL A 34 3.58 -1.06 -2.86
N GLN A 35 2.47 -1.70 -2.49
CA GLN A 35 2.33 -2.37 -1.20
C GLN A 35 3.33 -3.53 -1.05
N ALA A 36 3.50 -4.36 -2.08
CA ALA A 36 4.52 -5.41 -2.11
C ALA A 36 5.93 -4.82 -2.02
N GLY A 37 6.21 -3.72 -2.74
CA GLY A 37 7.47 -2.98 -2.65
C GLY A 37 7.76 -2.45 -1.25
N LEU A 38 6.75 -1.92 -0.57
CA LEU A 38 6.87 -1.46 0.81
C LEU A 38 7.13 -2.62 1.78
N ALA A 39 6.42 -3.74 1.66
CA ALA A 39 6.66 -4.91 2.50
C ALA A 39 8.09 -5.45 2.32
N ALA A 40 8.55 -5.59 1.07
CA ALA A 40 9.92 -6.01 0.76
C ALA A 40 10.97 -5.04 1.33
N LEU A 41 10.73 -3.72 1.22
CA LEU A 41 11.61 -2.69 1.79
C LEU A 41 11.70 -2.81 3.32
N LEU A 42 10.57 -2.99 4.01
CA LEU A 42 10.52 -3.15 5.47
C LEU A 42 11.22 -4.43 5.92
N THR A 43 11.01 -5.56 5.23
CA THR A 43 11.75 -6.80 5.49
C THR A 43 13.25 -6.60 5.34
N ARG A 44 13.70 -5.92 4.28
CA ARG A 44 15.12 -5.60 4.07
C ARG A 44 15.71 -4.68 5.15
N HIS A 45 14.87 -3.87 5.79
CA HIS A 45 15.26 -3.03 6.93
C HIS A 45 15.15 -3.72 8.30
N GLY A 46 14.90 -5.03 8.33
CA GLY A 46 14.91 -5.82 9.57
C GLY A 46 13.60 -5.81 10.34
N CYS A 47 12.48 -5.41 9.72
CA CYS A 47 11.16 -5.43 10.35
C CYS A 47 10.54 -6.84 10.47
N GLY A 48 11.29 -7.90 10.16
CA GLY A 48 10.81 -9.28 10.11
C GLY A 48 10.20 -9.65 8.75
N THR A 49 9.54 -10.80 8.69
CA THR A 49 8.92 -11.32 7.46
C THR A 49 7.39 -11.30 7.49
N ASP A 50 6.77 -11.02 8.63
CA ASP A 50 5.32 -10.90 8.76
C ASP A 50 4.94 -9.42 8.96
N ILE A 51 4.55 -8.76 7.87
CA ILE A 51 4.44 -7.30 7.79
C ILE A 51 2.97 -6.88 7.74
N PRO A 52 2.40 -6.35 8.85
CA PRO A 52 1.06 -5.75 8.84
C PRO A 52 1.12 -4.27 8.39
N ILE A 53 0.38 -3.94 7.33
CA ILE A 53 0.26 -2.57 6.81
C ILE A 53 -1.21 -2.14 6.83
N GLY A 54 -1.51 -1.06 7.55
CA GLY A 54 -2.84 -0.46 7.56
C GLY A 54 -3.08 0.39 6.30
N THR A 55 -4.23 0.21 5.65
CA THR A 55 -4.67 1.04 4.52
C THR A 55 -6.05 1.62 4.78
N PRO A 56 -6.27 2.92 4.54
CA PRO A 56 -7.60 3.50 4.58
C PRO A 56 -8.43 2.97 3.41
N VAL A 57 -9.71 2.70 3.66
CA VAL A 57 -10.74 2.39 2.65
C VAL A 57 -11.88 3.38 2.83
N ALA A 58 -12.52 3.79 1.72
CA ALA A 58 -13.51 4.87 1.73
C ALA A 58 -14.75 4.57 2.60
N GLY A 59 -15.11 3.29 2.76
CA GLY A 59 -16.27 2.88 3.57
C GLY A 59 -17.61 3.38 3.04
N ARG A 60 -17.72 3.54 1.71
CA ARG A 60 -18.90 4.07 0.99
C ARG A 60 -19.51 3.04 0.05
N ASP A 61 -19.59 1.79 0.51
CA ASP A 61 -20.06 0.68 -0.32
C ASP A 61 -21.60 0.65 -0.46
N ASP A 62 -22.31 1.46 0.33
CA ASP A 62 -23.76 1.69 0.23
C ASP A 62 -24.05 3.00 -0.53
N ASP A 63 -24.86 2.92 -1.58
CA ASP A 63 -25.31 4.05 -2.41
C ASP A 63 -25.91 5.20 -1.58
N ALA A 64 -26.54 4.90 -0.44
CA ALA A 64 -27.09 5.90 0.48
C ALA A 64 -26.02 6.82 1.10
N THR A 65 -24.75 6.39 1.10
CA THR A 65 -23.62 7.12 1.69
C THR A 65 -22.78 7.89 0.66
N ALA A 66 -23.04 7.69 -0.64
CA ALA A 66 -22.24 8.27 -1.72
C ALA A 66 -22.23 9.81 -1.69
N GLY A 67 -23.36 10.43 -1.35
CA GLY A 67 -23.54 11.90 -1.30
C GLY A 67 -23.38 12.53 0.08
N LEU A 68 -23.09 11.75 1.12
CA LEU A 68 -23.05 12.27 2.50
C LEU A 68 -21.70 12.90 2.84
N VAL A 69 -21.76 14.01 3.58
CA VAL A 69 -20.59 14.66 4.21
C VAL A 69 -20.44 14.08 5.62
N GLY A 70 -19.31 13.43 5.89
CA GLY A 70 -19.02 12.76 7.15
C GLY A 70 -17.74 11.92 7.09
N PHE A 71 -17.31 11.37 8.23
CA PHE A 71 -16.14 10.49 8.32
C PHE A 71 -16.56 9.01 8.21
N PHE A 72 -16.30 8.41 7.06
CA PHE A 72 -16.67 7.02 6.73
C PHE A 72 -15.45 6.10 6.55
N THR A 73 -14.23 6.65 6.62
CA THR A 73 -13.01 5.89 6.38
C THR A 73 -12.84 4.79 7.41
N ASN A 74 -12.66 3.56 6.93
CA ASN A 74 -12.22 2.45 7.76
C ASN A 74 -10.75 2.12 7.45
N THR A 75 -10.05 1.48 8.37
CA THR A 75 -8.71 0.95 8.12
C THR A 75 -8.76 -0.56 8.04
N VAL A 76 -8.25 -1.12 6.95
CA VAL A 76 -8.03 -2.56 6.80
C VAL A 76 -6.54 -2.86 6.99
N VAL A 77 -6.21 -3.96 7.64
CA VAL A 77 -4.83 -4.43 7.79
C VAL A 77 -4.52 -5.45 6.71
N LEU A 78 -3.55 -5.14 5.85
CA LEU A 78 -2.98 -6.06 4.88
C LEU A 78 -1.75 -6.70 5.53
N ARG A 79 -1.85 -7.98 5.88
CA ARG A 79 -0.76 -8.75 6.49
C ARG A 79 -0.05 -9.55 5.41
N THR A 80 1.20 -9.19 5.13
CA THR A 80 2.02 -9.82 4.08
C THR A 80 3.11 -10.67 4.71
N ASP A 81 3.19 -11.95 4.33
CA ASP A 81 4.31 -12.83 4.66
C ASP A 81 5.35 -12.79 3.53
N THR A 82 6.59 -12.42 3.87
CA THR A 82 7.77 -12.38 2.99
C THR A 82 8.80 -13.45 3.37
N SER A 83 8.40 -14.44 4.19
CA SER A 83 9.29 -15.54 4.58
C SER A 83 9.68 -16.42 3.39
N GLY A 84 10.85 -17.06 3.48
CA GLY A 84 11.31 -18.01 2.46
C GLY A 84 11.95 -17.38 1.21
N ASP A 85 12.29 -16.09 1.25
CA ASP A 85 12.91 -15.34 0.12
C ASP A 85 12.08 -15.45 -1.18
N PRO A 86 10.82 -14.99 -1.17
CA PRO A 86 9.98 -15.07 -2.36
C PRO A 86 10.45 -14.09 -3.44
N ALA A 87 10.21 -14.46 -4.69
CA ALA A 87 10.32 -13.52 -5.80
C ALA A 87 9.29 -12.39 -5.66
N PHE A 88 9.62 -11.24 -6.25
CA PHE A 88 8.75 -10.06 -6.32
C PHE A 88 7.58 -10.27 -7.30
#